data_AF-A0A0J6SE90-F1
#
_entry.id   AF-A0A0J6SE90-F1
#
_cell.length_a   1.000
_cell.length_b   1.000
_cell.length_c   1.000
_cell.angle_alpha   90.00
_cell.angle_beta   90.00
_cell.angle_gamma   90.00
#
_symmetry.space_group_name_H-M   'P 1'
#
loop_
_entity.id
_entity.type
_entity.pdbx_description
1 polymer ?
#
loop_
_entity_poly.entity_id
_entity_poly.type
_entity_poly.pdbx_seq_one_letter_code
_entity_poly.pdbx_strand_id
1 'polypeptide(L)' 'WAIENGLHWILDVTFHDDQSRIRTAHAPENMLTVRHIAVNVAARKKGKDSMRLALKTAGWDDDYLVRLVAP' A
#
# COMPACT_ATOMS: atom_id res chain seq x y z
N TRP A 1 5.92 9.54 -17.35
CA TRP A 1 6.13 8.26 -16.66
C TRP A 1 7.61 8.00 -16.29
N ALA A 2 8.62 8.18 -17.15
CA ALA A 2 10.02 7.87 -16.79
C ALA A 2 10.71 8.83 -15.78
N ILE A 3 10.02 9.87 -15.30
CA ILE A 3 10.54 10.85 -14.33
C ILE A 3 10.02 10.58 -12.90
N GLU A 4 8.95 9.79 -12.76
CA GLU A 4 8.41 9.43 -11.45
C GLU A 4 9.16 8.23 -10.87
N ASN A 5 9.61 8.37 -9.62
CA ASN A 5 10.16 7.27 -8.85
C ASN A 5 9.15 6.11 -8.84
N GLY A 6 9.60 4.87 -9.05
CA GLY A 6 8.73 3.70 -9.10
C GLY A 6 7.86 3.52 -7.86
N LEU A 7 8.26 4.09 -6.72
CA LEU A 7 7.45 4.15 -5.51
C LEU A 7 6.12 4.89 -5.73
N HIS A 8 6.14 6.05 -6.41
CA HIS A 8 4.92 6.81 -6.68
C HIS A 8 3.97 6.02 -7.58
N TRP A 9 4.51 5.42 -8.65
CA TRP A 9 3.71 4.57 -9.54
C TRP A 9 3.01 3.43 -8.79
N ILE A 10 3.69 2.77 -7.84
CA ILE A 10 3.08 1.71 -7.03
C ILE A 10 1.90 2.26 -6.21
N LEU A 11 2.02 3.47 -5.65
CA LEU A 11 0.94 4.10 -4.90
C LEU A 11 -0.26 4.43 -5.78
N ASP A 12 -0.04 4.93 -7.00
CA ASP A 12 -1.12 5.25 -7.93
C ASP A 12 -1.88 3.99 -8.35
N VAL A 13 -1.18 2.93 -8.74
CA VAL A 13 -1.85 1.71 -9.22
C VAL A 13 -2.46 0.87 -8.09
N THR A 14 -1.94 0.98 -6.87
CA THR A 14 -2.41 0.18 -5.73
C THR A 14 -3.53 0.88 -4.96
N PHE A 15 -3.42 2.19 -4.75
CA PHE A 15 -4.34 2.97 -3.91
C PHE A 15 -5.14 4.02 -4.68
N HIS A 16 -4.93 4.16 -5.99
CA HIS A 16 -5.50 5.24 -6.79
C HIS A 16 -5.17 6.62 -6.19
N ASP A 17 -3.90 6.83 -5.84
CA ASP A 17 -3.48 8.04 -5.12
C ASP A 17 -3.76 9.33 -5.89
N ASP A 18 -3.54 9.33 -7.21
CA ASP A 18 -3.99 10.40 -8.12
C ASP A 18 -5.47 10.81 -7.95
N GLN A 19 -6.33 9.85 -7.63
CA GLN A 19 -7.78 10.07 -7.48
C GLN A 19 -8.18 10.35 -6.02
N SER A 20 -7.23 10.30 -5.09
CA SER A 20 -7.46 10.53 -3.68
C SER A 20 -8.06 11.90 -3.42
N ARG A 21 -9.09 11.95 -2.57
CA ARG A 21 -9.78 13.21 -2.19
C ARG A 21 -9.32 13.79 -0.86
N ILE A 22 -8.34 13.17 -0.23
CA ILE A 22 -7.80 13.59 1.06
C ILE A 22 -6.98 14.87 0.85
N ARG A 23 -7.50 16.01 1.34
CA ARG A 23 -6.91 17.35 1.14
C ARG A 23 -6.90 18.22 2.40
N THR A 24 -7.30 17.67 3.54
CA THR A 24 -7.51 18.46 4.77
C THR A 24 -6.34 18.29 5.73
N ALA A 25 -5.79 19.43 6.20
CA ALA A 25 -4.73 19.46 7.21
C ALA A 25 -3.57 18.49 6.89
N HIS A 26 -3.11 17.72 7.88
CA HIS A 26 -2.03 16.74 7.75
C HIS A 26 -2.48 15.38 7.17
N ALA A 27 -3.75 15.25 6.76
CA ALA A 27 -4.26 13.98 6.26
C ALA A 27 -3.53 13.46 5.00
N PRO A 28 -3.14 14.29 4.02
CA PRO A 28 -2.38 13.82 2.85
C PRO A 28 -1.04 13.19 3.24
N GLU A 29 -0.27 13.88 4.10
CA GLU A 29 1.04 13.43 4.57
C GLU A 29 0.94 12.15 5.43
N ASN A 30 -0.02 12.13 6.37
CA ASN A 30 -0.26 10.96 7.21
C ASN A 30 -0.65 9.75 6.37
N MET A 31 -1.52 9.94 5.37
CA MET A 31 -1.97 8.85 4.51
C MET A 31 -0.87 8.37 3.56
N LEU A 32 -0.02 9.26 3.07
CA LEU A 32 1.15 8.87 2.29
C LEU A 32 2.07 7.96 3.13
N THR A 33 2.33 8.33 4.38
CA THR A 33 3.11 7.52 5.33
C THR A 33 2.48 6.14 5.55
N VAL A 34 1.17 6.08 5.83
CA VAL A 34 0.45 4.81 6.02
C VAL A 34 0.51 3.94 4.77
N ARG A 35 0.33 4.51 3.58
CA ARG A 35 0.40 3.75 2.31
C ARG A 35 1.79 3.20 2.06
N HIS A 36 2.85 3.95 2.37
CA HIS A 36 4.21 3.46 2.30
C HIS A 36 4.44 2.26 3.22
N ILE A 37 3.96 2.34 4.47
CA ILE A 37 4.04 1.22 5.42
C ILE A 37 3.32 0.00 4.85
N ALA A 38 2.10 0.19 4.35
CA ALA A 38 1.29 -0.88 3.77
C ALA A 38 1.98 -1.57 2.58
N VAL A 39 2.55 -0.79 1.65
CA VAL A 39 3.33 -1.33 0.51
C VAL A 39 4.54 -2.13 0.99
N ASN A 40 5.29 -1.61 1.96
CA ASN A 40 6.46 -2.30 2.49
C ASN A 40 6.11 -3.63 3.19
N VAL A 41 4.99 -3.66 3.92
CA VAL A 41 4.46 -4.88 4.51
C VAL A 41 4.05 -5.87 3.42
N ALA A 42 3.26 -5.44 2.44
CA ALA A 42 2.81 -6.29 1.34
C ALA A 42 3.91 -6.70 0.34
N ALA A 43 5.06 -6.05 0.36
CA ALA A 43 6.26 -6.48 -0.36
C ALA A 43 6.83 -7.81 0.18
N ARG A 44 6.54 -8.17 1.45
CA ARG A 44 6.98 -9.42 2.09
C ARG A 44 6.17 -10.64 1.70
N LYS A 45 5.06 -10.46 0.98
CA LYS A 45 4.18 -11.57 0.58
C LYS A 45 4.97 -12.62 -0.20
N LYS A 46 4.62 -13.89 0.02
CA LYS A 46 5.12 -15.02 -0.78
C LYS A 46 4.06 -15.37 -1.83
N GLY A 47 4.51 -15.71 -3.04
CA GLY A 47 3.62 -16.12 -4.13
C GLY A 47 3.43 -15.06 -5.20
N LYS A 48 2.35 -15.21 -5.98
CA LYS A 48 2.08 -14.41 -7.20
C LYS A 48 0.98 -13.36 -7.03
N ASP A 49 0.49 -13.16 -5.82
CA ASP A 49 -0.55 -12.18 -5.55
C ASP A 49 -0.05 -10.78 -5.90
N SER A 50 -0.94 -9.96 -6.48
CA SER A 50 -0.64 -8.55 -6.70
C SER A 50 -0.56 -7.80 -5.37
N MET A 51 0.09 -6.62 -5.35
CA MET A 51 0.16 -5.79 -4.14
C MET A 51 -1.24 -5.47 -3.59
N ARG A 52 -2.17 -5.13 -4.50
CA ARG A 52 -3.56 -4.84 -4.20
C ARG A 52 -4.29 -6.05 -3.61
N LEU A 53 -4.06 -7.25 -4.14
CA LEU A 53 -4.70 -8.46 -3.62
C LEU A 53 -4.17 -8.80 -2.23
N ALA A 54 -2.85 -8.77 -2.02
CA ALA A 54 -2.25 -9.05 -0.71
C ALA A 54 -2.73 -8.09 0.37
N LEU A 55 -2.81 -6.78 0.07
CA LEU A 55 -3.37 -5.79 0.99
C LEU A 55 -4.86 -6.02 1.27
N LYS A 56 -5.63 -6.38 0.25
CA LYS A 56 -7.06 -6.70 0.43
C LYS A 56 -7.23 -7.93 1.32
N THR A 57 -6.49 -9.00 1.07
CA THR A 57 -6.52 -10.22 1.89
C THR A 57 -6.11 -9.93 3.33
N ALA A 58 -5.03 -9.18 3.54
CA ALA A 58 -4.59 -8.77 4.88
C ALA A 58 -5.62 -7.90 5.62
N GLY A 59 -6.55 -7.24 4.91
CA GLY A 59 -7.66 -6.52 5.53
C GLY A 59 -8.86 -7.40 5.92
N TRP A 60 -8.92 -8.65 5.46
CA TRP A 60 -10.03 -9.58 5.73
C TRP A 60 -9.62 -10.84 6.50
N ASP A 61 -8.33 -11.17 6.51
CA ASP A 61 -7.76 -12.35 7.15
C ASP A 61 -6.62 -11.93 8.09
N ASP A 62 -6.91 -11.93 9.39
CA ASP A 62 -5.97 -11.55 10.44
C ASP A 62 -4.77 -12.51 10.50
N ASP A 63 -4.95 -13.81 10.21
CA ASP A 63 -3.85 -14.78 10.20
C ASP A 63 -2.90 -14.49 9.03
N TYR A 64 -3.43 -14.06 7.89
CA TYR A 64 -2.62 -13.60 6.75
C TYR A 64 -1.90 -12.29 7.09
N LEU A 65 -2.59 -11.34 7.72
CA LEU A 65 -1.99 -10.08 8.17
C LEU A 65 -0.83 -10.31 9.14
N VAL A 66 -1.03 -11.15 10.16
CA VAL A 66 0.00 -11.48 11.15
C VAL A 66 1.20 -12.11 10.46
N ARG A 67 1.00 -13.05 9.53
CA ARG A 67 2.08 -13.66 8.73
C ARG A 67 2.88 -12.64 7.90
N LEU A 68 2.29 -11.51 7.56
CA LEU A 68 2.91 -10.49 6.72
C LEU A 68 3.65 -9.41 7.55
N VAL A 69 3.14 -9.10 8.73
CA VAL A 69 3.68 -8.05 9.63
C VAL A 69 4.72 -8.60 10.60
N ALA A 70 4.54 -9.83 11.09
CA ALA A 70 5.46 -10.46 12.03
C ALA A 70 6.83 -10.75 11.37
N PRO A 71 7.93 -10.63 12.14
CA PRO A 71 9.29 -10.92 11.66
C PRO A 71 9.54 -12.41 11.37
#